data_AF-Q7MIJ2-F1
#
_entry.id   AF-Q7MIJ2-F1
#
_cell.length_a   1.000
_cell.length_b   1.000
_cell.length_c   1.000
_cell.angle_alpha   90.00
_cell.angle_beta   90.00
_cell.angle_gamma   90.00
#
_symmetry.space_group_name_H-M   'P 1'
#
loop_
_entity.id
_entity.type
_entity.pdbx_description
1 polymer ?
#
loop_
_entity_poly.entity_id
_entity_poly.type
_entity_poly.pdbx_seq_one_letter_code
_entity_poly.pdbx_strand_id
1 'polypeptide(L)'
;MSEFSDYYVVYQRVGEHAMVLVGHKNDTPRALTANQFQEDTNRWFYFLNGFRDEDVSQGIHHQLCNLHMSGRKMMVKRELYLALRHIEIAGAQWLKAVIINDDDTYHDDYHYLNFYENPVDEDYAYYDFVDFDKSEYKAKKYADYLPPLYTFKKIVLSQEKLAAVPLEKRLIWNDIHTTNCLAVHKSVKEIMEKYQPLDCRFTRIEEYQENMGTRAEYDADGNLI
;
A
#
# COMPACT_ATOMS: atom_id res chain seq x y z
N MET A 1 27.52 1.71 13.25
CA MET A 1 26.58 1.39 12.15
C MET A 1 25.23 1.97 12.53
N SER A 2 24.46 2.49 11.58
CA SER A 2 23.12 3.03 11.85
C SER A 2 22.29 2.00 12.61
N GLU A 3 21.66 2.39 13.72
CA GLU A 3 20.70 1.56 14.46
C GLU A 3 19.36 1.40 13.70
N PHE A 4 19.19 2.15 12.62
CA PHE A 4 17.98 2.15 11.78
C PHE A 4 18.18 1.31 10.53
N SER A 5 17.15 0.54 10.17
CA SER A 5 17.05 -0.12 8.88
C SER A 5 16.81 0.88 7.75
N ASP A 6 17.14 0.47 6.52
CA ASP A 6 16.90 1.27 5.32
C ASP A 6 15.45 1.14 4.82
N TYR A 7 14.49 0.93 5.71
CA TYR A 7 13.11 0.60 5.37
C TYR A 7 12.10 1.59 5.91
N TYR A 8 11.11 1.86 5.05
CA TYR A 8 10.05 2.81 5.29
C TYR A 8 8.72 2.15 5.05
N VAL A 9 7.73 2.51 5.85
CA VAL A 9 6.36 2.15 5.57
C VAL A 9 5.65 3.32 4.90
N VAL A 10 4.86 3.00 3.87
CA VAL A 10 4.12 3.94 3.02
C VAL A 10 2.66 3.94 3.45
N TYR A 11 2.14 5.13 3.74
CA TYR A 11 0.75 5.35 4.15
C TYR A 11 0.11 6.44 3.32
N GLN A 12 -1.20 6.34 3.19
CA GLN A 12 -2.02 7.43 2.67
C GLN A 12 -1.95 8.64 3.62
N ARG A 13 -1.90 9.85 3.07
CA ARG A 13 -2.13 11.08 3.84
C ARG A 13 -3.61 11.19 4.18
N VAL A 14 -3.94 12.13 5.07
CA VAL A 14 -5.29 12.63 5.24
C VAL A 14 -5.36 13.99 4.56
N GLY A 15 -6.43 14.27 3.82
CA GLY A 15 -6.66 15.57 3.18
C GLY A 15 -7.19 15.44 1.75
N GLU A 16 -7.14 16.54 1.00
CA GLU A 16 -7.69 16.64 -0.37
C GLU A 16 -7.04 15.69 -1.39
N HIS A 17 -5.81 15.25 -1.15
CA HIS A 17 -5.13 14.28 -2.02
C HIS A 17 -5.47 12.82 -1.68
N ALA A 18 -6.14 12.60 -0.54
CA ALA A 18 -6.45 11.29 0.02
C ALA A 18 -7.76 10.73 -0.50
N MET A 19 -7.69 10.05 -1.65
CA MET A 19 -8.82 9.37 -2.25
C MET A 19 -8.81 7.87 -1.93
N VAL A 20 -9.90 7.35 -1.37
CA VAL A 20 -10.03 5.92 -1.11
C VAL A 20 -10.52 5.23 -2.39
N LEU A 21 -9.59 4.62 -3.11
CA LEU A 21 -9.89 3.92 -4.36
C LEU A 21 -10.53 2.55 -4.13
N VAL A 22 -11.73 2.36 -4.67
CA VAL A 22 -12.42 1.07 -4.71
C VAL A 22 -12.60 0.59 -6.15
N GLY A 23 -12.64 -0.73 -6.35
CA GLY A 23 -12.87 -1.30 -7.68
C GLY A 23 -14.30 -1.03 -8.16
N HIS A 24 -14.45 -0.65 -9.43
CA HIS A 24 -15.76 -0.50 -10.07
C HIS A 24 -16.49 -1.85 -10.10
N LYS A 25 -17.72 -1.88 -9.59
CA LYS A 25 -18.52 -3.09 -9.33
C LYS A 25 -18.70 -4.02 -10.55
N ASN A 26 -18.65 -3.47 -11.77
CA ASN A 26 -18.87 -4.23 -13.00
C ASN A 26 -17.56 -4.66 -13.69
N ASP A 27 -16.45 -3.97 -13.42
CA ASP A 27 -15.24 -4.05 -14.26
C ASP A 27 -13.97 -4.41 -13.46
N THR A 28 -14.02 -4.23 -12.14
CA THR A 28 -13.04 -4.78 -11.23
C THR A 28 -13.66 -6.03 -10.61
N PRO A 29 -13.32 -7.23 -11.12
CA PRO A 29 -13.94 -8.45 -10.63
C PRO A 29 -13.70 -8.60 -9.13
N ARG A 30 -14.63 -9.30 -8.46
CA ARG A 30 -14.53 -9.73 -7.05
C ARG A 30 -13.17 -10.40 -6.73
N ALA A 31 -12.50 -10.92 -7.76
CA ALA A 31 -11.14 -11.43 -7.76
C ALA A 31 -10.09 -10.43 -7.24
N LEU A 32 -10.16 -9.14 -7.62
CA LEU A 32 -9.21 -8.13 -7.14
C LEU A 32 -9.46 -7.74 -5.67
N THR A 33 -10.73 -7.73 -5.23
CA THR A 33 -11.04 -7.59 -3.80
C THR A 33 -10.57 -8.78 -2.97
N ALA A 34 -10.39 -9.94 -3.61
CA ALA A 34 -9.86 -11.16 -3.00
C ALA A 34 -8.34 -11.36 -3.23
N ASN A 35 -7.62 -10.34 -3.72
CA ASN A 35 -6.18 -10.41 -4.00
C ASN A 35 -5.81 -11.63 -4.87
N GLN A 36 -6.58 -11.92 -5.91
CA GLN A 36 -6.30 -13.05 -6.79
C GLN A 36 -5.28 -12.67 -7.87
N PHE A 37 -4.47 -13.66 -8.27
CA PHE A 37 -3.64 -13.57 -9.46
C PHE A 37 -4.49 -13.24 -10.69
N GLN A 38 -3.91 -12.52 -11.66
CA GLN A 38 -4.60 -12.06 -12.87
C GLN A 38 -3.81 -12.54 -14.08
N GLU A 39 -4.40 -13.45 -14.85
CA GLU A 39 -3.75 -13.98 -16.05
C GLU A 39 -3.59 -12.91 -17.15
N ASP A 40 -4.62 -12.08 -17.33
CA ASP A 40 -4.58 -10.94 -18.25
C ASP A 40 -4.32 -9.64 -17.48
N THR A 41 -3.06 -9.22 -17.45
CA THR A 41 -2.63 -7.96 -16.84
C THR A 41 -2.82 -6.74 -17.76
N ASN A 42 -3.15 -6.97 -19.05
CA ASN A 42 -3.29 -5.93 -20.07
C ASN A 42 -4.72 -5.40 -20.23
N ARG A 43 -5.72 -6.10 -19.68
CA ARG A 43 -7.08 -5.55 -19.59
C ARG A 43 -7.12 -4.34 -18.65
N TRP A 44 -8.11 -3.49 -18.86
CA TRP A 44 -8.35 -2.32 -18.02
C TRP A 44 -9.08 -2.72 -16.74
N PHE A 45 -8.55 -2.26 -15.61
CA PHE A 45 -9.17 -2.38 -14.30
C PHE A 45 -9.63 -1.01 -13.83
N TYR A 46 -10.91 -0.87 -13.49
CA TYR A 46 -11.52 0.43 -13.24
C TYR A 46 -11.69 0.66 -11.74
N PHE A 47 -11.31 1.84 -11.28
CA PHE A 47 -11.38 2.26 -9.89
C PHE A 47 -12.12 3.59 -9.78
N LEU A 48 -12.74 3.83 -8.64
CA LEU A 48 -13.52 5.04 -8.35
C LEU A 48 -13.32 5.46 -6.90
N ASN A 49 -13.70 6.70 -6.58
CA ASN A 49 -13.75 7.17 -5.21
C ASN A 49 -14.82 6.41 -4.41
N GLY A 50 -14.37 5.65 -3.40
CA GLY A 50 -15.25 4.85 -2.54
C GLY A 50 -16.21 5.66 -1.68
N PHE A 51 -15.96 6.97 -1.51
CA PHE A 51 -16.82 7.91 -0.79
C PHE A 51 -17.39 8.99 -1.71
N ARG A 52 -17.49 8.73 -3.02
CA ARG A 52 -17.95 9.70 -4.03
C ARG A 52 -19.22 10.44 -3.61
N ASP A 53 -20.25 9.72 -3.19
CA ASP A 53 -21.54 10.32 -2.83
C ASP A 53 -21.41 11.25 -1.61
N GLU A 54 -20.70 10.80 -0.57
CA GLU A 54 -20.43 11.58 0.64
C GLU A 54 -19.54 12.81 0.37
N ASP A 55 -18.48 12.65 -0.41
CA ASP A 55 -17.51 13.72 -0.72
C ASP A 55 -18.17 14.79 -1.59
N VAL A 56 -18.89 14.39 -2.65
CA VAL A 56 -19.64 15.31 -3.51
C VAL A 56 -20.70 16.07 -2.70
N SER A 57 -21.40 15.40 -1.78
CA SER A 57 -22.40 16.07 -0.93
C SER A 57 -21.80 17.12 0.01
N GLN A 58 -20.50 16.99 0.33
CA GLN A 58 -19.75 17.91 1.18
C GLN A 58 -18.93 18.94 0.37
N GLY A 59 -18.97 18.88 -0.97
CA GLY A 59 -18.15 19.73 -1.84
C GLY A 59 -16.65 19.41 -1.75
N ILE A 60 -16.30 18.20 -1.31
CA ILE A 60 -14.92 17.70 -1.29
C ILE A 60 -14.59 17.23 -2.71
N HIS A 61 -13.48 17.72 -3.24
CA HIS A 61 -12.98 17.33 -4.55
C HIS A 61 -11.55 16.82 -4.41
N HIS A 62 -11.35 15.55 -4.72
CA HIS A 62 -10.03 14.95 -4.63
C HIS A 62 -9.18 15.27 -5.85
N GLN A 63 -7.92 15.67 -5.60
CA GLN A 63 -6.96 15.86 -6.69
C GLN A 63 -6.25 14.55 -7.01
N LEU A 64 -6.26 14.16 -8.29
CA LEU A 64 -5.48 13.02 -8.78
C LEU A 64 -3.98 13.31 -8.70
N CYS A 65 -3.24 12.33 -8.18
CA CYS A 65 -1.82 12.40 -7.86
C CYS A 65 -1.03 11.38 -8.69
N ASN A 66 0.30 11.53 -8.73
CA ASN A 66 1.19 10.58 -9.40
C ASN A 66 1.25 9.22 -8.70
N LEU A 67 0.85 9.18 -7.43
CA LEU A 67 0.75 8.01 -6.59
C LEU A 67 -0.46 8.17 -5.69
N HIS A 68 -1.26 7.11 -5.58
CA HIS A 68 -2.32 6.96 -4.60
C HIS A 68 -2.10 5.71 -3.76
N MET A 69 -2.35 5.83 -2.46
CA MET A 69 -2.36 4.71 -1.53
C MET A 69 -3.78 4.46 -1.05
N SER A 70 -4.23 3.22 -0.99
CA SER A 70 -5.48 2.86 -0.30
C SER A 70 -5.24 1.61 0.54
N GLY A 71 -4.87 1.86 1.80
CA GLY A 71 -4.23 0.84 2.63
C GLY A 71 -2.95 0.33 1.97
N ARG A 72 -2.82 -0.99 1.78
CA ARG A 72 -1.68 -1.64 1.11
C ARG A 72 -1.69 -1.55 -0.41
N LYS A 73 -2.73 -0.94 -0.98
CA LYS A 73 -2.90 -0.84 -2.43
C LYS A 73 -2.19 0.39 -2.93
N MET A 74 -1.31 0.19 -3.91
CA MET A 74 -0.59 1.29 -4.55
C MET A 74 -1.09 1.44 -5.98
N MET A 75 -1.45 2.66 -6.35
CA MET A 75 -1.84 3.06 -7.69
C MET A 75 -0.88 4.16 -8.14
N VAL A 76 -0.24 4.04 -9.29
CA VAL A 76 0.76 5.01 -9.75
C VAL A 76 0.50 5.43 -11.19
N LYS A 77 0.83 6.67 -11.52
CA LYS A 77 0.85 7.13 -12.90
C LYS A 77 1.93 6.42 -13.70
N ARG A 78 1.76 6.42 -15.02
CA ARG A 78 2.61 5.74 -16.00
C ARG A 78 4.09 6.04 -15.81
N GLU A 79 4.48 7.28 -15.55
CA GLU A 79 5.89 7.64 -15.41
C GLU A 79 6.54 6.97 -14.19
N LEU A 80 5.87 7.02 -13.03
CA LEU A 80 6.33 6.33 -11.83
C LEU A 80 6.28 4.80 -12.00
N TYR A 81 5.26 4.26 -12.67
CA TYR A 81 5.23 2.85 -13.06
C TYR A 81 6.47 2.46 -13.89
N LEU A 82 6.82 3.24 -14.92
CA LEU A 82 7.99 2.96 -15.76
C LEU A 82 9.30 2.97 -14.96
N ALA A 83 9.39 3.79 -13.90
CA ALA A 83 10.54 3.80 -13.01
C ALA A 83 10.58 2.58 -12.06
N LEU A 84 9.42 2.02 -11.69
CA LEU A 84 9.30 0.92 -10.72
C LEU A 84 9.19 -0.48 -11.37
N ARG A 85 8.73 -0.59 -12.62
CA ARG A 85 8.37 -1.87 -13.28
C ARG A 85 9.52 -2.88 -13.44
N HIS A 86 10.75 -2.44 -13.26
CA HIS A 86 11.95 -3.29 -13.34
C HIS A 86 12.29 -3.94 -11.99
N ILE A 87 11.62 -3.53 -10.91
CA ILE A 87 11.74 -4.15 -9.60
C ILE A 87 10.87 -5.40 -9.60
N GLU A 88 11.49 -6.55 -9.32
CA GLU A 88 10.77 -7.78 -9.03
C GLU A 88 10.14 -7.67 -7.64
N ILE A 89 8.82 -7.78 -7.56
CA ILE A 89 8.06 -7.69 -6.32
C ILE A 89 7.43 -9.06 -6.08
N ALA A 90 7.93 -9.78 -5.07
CA ALA A 90 7.40 -11.10 -4.75
C ALA A 90 5.90 -11.03 -4.44
N GLY A 91 5.12 -11.94 -5.03
CA GLY A 91 3.68 -12.01 -4.84
C GLY A 91 2.91 -10.80 -5.34
N ALA A 92 3.45 -10.05 -6.31
CA ALA A 92 2.75 -8.91 -6.86
C ALA A 92 2.88 -8.78 -8.38
N GLN A 93 1.90 -8.09 -8.97
CA GLN A 93 1.84 -7.80 -10.39
C GLN A 93 1.31 -6.40 -10.63
N TRP A 94 1.82 -5.76 -11.68
CA TRP A 94 1.29 -4.49 -12.15
C TRP A 94 0.13 -4.73 -13.11
N LEU A 95 -0.99 -4.05 -12.87
CA LEU A 95 -2.20 -4.11 -13.68
C LEU A 95 -2.50 -2.75 -14.29
N LYS A 96 -2.94 -2.71 -15.55
CA LYS A 96 -3.39 -1.46 -16.17
C LYS A 96 -4.65 -0.96 -15.50
N ALA A 97 -4.66 0.30 -15.06
CA ALA A 97 -5.74 0.84 -14.27
C ALA A 97 -6.32 2.12 -14.88
N VAL A 98 -7.61 2.30 -14.65
CA VAL A 98 -8.34 3.52 -14.98
C VAL A 98 -8.96 4.05 -13.71
N ILE A 99 -8.74 5.32 -13.40
CA ILE A 99 -9.49 6.02 -12.36
C ILE A 99 -10.65 6.76 -13.02
N ILE A 100 -11.87 6.49 -12.53
CA ILE A 100 -13.08 7.24 -12.85
C ILE A 100 -13.25 8.28 -11.74
N ASN A 101 -13.09 9.55 -12.10
CA ASN A 101 -13.17 10.66 -11.16
C ASN A 101 -14.64 11.00 -10.80
N ASP A 102 -14.85 11.88 -9.82
CA ASP A 102 -16.18 12.21 -9.30
C ASP A 102 -17.09 12.92 -10.34
N ASP A 103 -16.50 13.47 -11.40
CA ASP A 103 -17.18 14.09 -12.55
C ASP A 103 -17.35 13.14 -13.76
N ASP A 104 -17.16 11.83 -13.53
CA ASP A 104 -17.21 10.77 -14.55
C ASP A 104 -16.15 10.88 -15.65
N THR A 105 -15.08 11.66 -15.43
CA THR A 105 -13.90 11.66 -16.31
C THR A 105 -13.03 10.42 -16.09
N TYR A 106 -12.47 9.90 -17.18
CA TYR A 106 -11.65 8.68 -17.18
C TYR A 106 -10.18 9.02 -17.31
N HIS A 107 -9.36 8.46 -16.43
CA HIS A 107 -7.90 8.63 -16.42
C HIS A 107 -7.21 7.27 -16.56
N ASP A 108 -6.74 6.96 -17.76
CA ASP A 108 -6.20 5.64 -18.16
C ASP A 108 -4.66 5.57 -18.12
N ASP A 109 -4.01 6.58 -17.53
CA ASP A 109 -2.56 6.68 -17.37
C ASP A 109 -2.04 6.05 -16.07
N TYR A 110 -2.83 5.17 -15.43
CA TYR A 110 -2.53 4.57 -14.13
C TYR A 110 -2.22 3.07 -14.18
N HIS A 111 -1.46 2.60 -13.19
CA HIS A 111 -1.13 1.20 -12.97
C HIS A 111 -1.31 0.86 -11.48
N TYR A 112 -1.98 -0.26 -11.24
CA TYR A 112 -2.27 -0.78 -9.90
C TYR A 112 -1.30 -1.90 -9.52
N LEU A 113 -0.67 -1.80 -8.35
CA LEU A 113 0.12 -2.89 -7.79
C LEU A 113 -0.81 -3.86 -7.04
N ASN A 114 -1.05 -5.02 -7.66
CA ASN A 114 -1.83 -6.08 -7.07
C ASN A 114 -0.93 -7.09 -6.36
N PHE A 115 -0.93 -7.08 -5.04
CA PHE A 115 -0.46 -8.24 -4.27
C PHE A 115 -1.48 -9.37 -4.41
N TYR A 116 -1.00 -10.58 -4.69
CA TYR A 116 -1.87 -11.74 -4.84
C TYR A 116 -1.47 -12.90 -3.93
N GLU A 117 -2.48 -13.61 -3.44
CA GLU A 117 -2.31 -14.92 -2.84
C GLU A 117 -2.08 -15.92 -3.97
N ASN A 118 -0.93 -16.59 -3.97
CA ASN A 118 -0.64 -17.62 -4.97
C ASN A 118 -1.50 -18.86 -4.66
N PRO A 119 -2.46 -19.24 -5.53
CA PRO A 119 -3.35 -20.37 -5.25
C PRO A 119 -2.68 -21.74 -5.40
N VAL A 120 -1.42 -21.80 -5.85
CA VAL A 120 -0.69 -23.05 -6.13
C VAL A 120 0.38 -23.35 -5.08
N ASP A 121 0.76 -22.33 -4.31
CA ASP A 121 1.83 -22.41 -3.33
C ASP A 121 1.28 -21.90 -2.00
N GLU A 122 0.71 -22.81 -1.20
CA GLU A 122 0.22 -22.52 0.16
C GLU A 122 1.36 -22.04 1.08
N ASP A 123 2.62 -22.31 0.70
CA ASP A 123 3.85 -21.85 1.34
C ASP A 123 4.37 -20.55 0.71
N TYR A 124 3.61 -19.87 -0.17
CA TYR A 124 3.96 -18.56 -0.72
C TYR A 124 3.87 -17.51 0.40
N ALA A 125 4.87 -17.57 1.27
CA ALA A 125 5.07 -16.70 2.39
C ALA A 125 5.34 -15.31 1.83
N TYR A 126 4.42 -14.40 2.09
CA TYR A 126 4.79 -12.99 2.22
C TYR A 126 6.08 -12.92 3.04
N TYR A 127 7.05 -12.14 2.60
CA TYR A 127 8.31 -12.05 3.31
C TYR A 127 8.07 -11.47 4.71
N ASP A 128 8.07 -12.34 5.73
CA ASP A 128 8.06 -11.91 7.11
C ASP A 128 9.46 -11.49 7.54
N PHE A 129 9.65 -10.18 7.71
CA PHE A 129 10.90 -9.64 8.25
C PHE A 129 10.74 -9.16 9.69
N VAL A 130 9.57 -9.30 10.30
CA VAL A 130 9.33 -8.84 11.67
C VAL A 130 10.01 -9.77 12.68
N ASP A 131 10.70 -9.16 13.64
CA ASP A 131 11.17 -9.81 14.85
C ASP A 131 10.07 -9.68 15.92
N PHE A 132 9.20 -10.69 16.01
CA PHE A 132 8.07 -10.68 16.96
C PHE A 132 8.53 -10.65 18.42
N ASP A 133 9.70 -11.19 18.76
CA ASP A 133 10.20 -11.19 20.13
C ASP A 133 10.65 -9.80 20.59
N LYS A 134 11.06 -8.94 19.66
CA LYS A 134 11.49 -7.56 19.94
C LYS A 134 10.47 -6.49 19.57
N SER A 135 9.43 -6.85 18.83
CA SER A 135 8.35 -5.94 18.42
C SER A 135 7.29 -5.83 19.51
N GLU A 136 6.55 -4.72 19.52
CA GLU A 136 5.43 -4.51 20.44
C GLU A 136 4.13 -4.53 19.64
N TYR A 137 3.22 -5.45 19.96
CA TYR A 137 1.97 -5.62 19.23
C TYR A 137 0.83 -6.16 20.10
N LYS A 138 -0.39 -6.00 19.61
CA LYS A 138 -1.60 -6.66 20.13
C LYS A 138 -2.10 -7.66 19.10
N ALA A 139 -2.31 -8.91 19.51
CA ALA A 139 -2.95 -9.91 18.66
C ALA A 139 -4.45 -9.99 18.96
N LYS A 140 -5.29 -9.95 17.92
CA LYS A 140 -6.73 -10.14 17.99
C LYS A 140 -7.13 -11.34 17.15
N LYS A 141 -7.59 -12.39 17.81
CA LYS A 141 -8.11 -13.60 17.15
C LYS A 141 -9.62 -13.43 16.96
N TYR A 142 -10.08 -13.50 15.71
CA TYR A 142 -11.50 -13.35 15.37
C TYR A 142 -12.23 -14.69 15.29
N ALA A 143 -11.53 -15.75 14.85
CA ALA A 143 -12.04 -17.11 14.81
C ALA A 143 -10.87 -18.11 14.90
N ASP A 144 -11.15 -19.35 15.31
CA ASP A 144 -10.10 -20.37 15.50
C ASP A 144 -9.44 -20.82 14.20
N TYR A 145 -10.13 -20.67 13.07
CA TYR A 145 -9.66 -21.03 11.74
C TYR A 145 -8.98 -19.87 10.99
N LEU A 146 -8.87 -18.68 11.59
CA LEU A 146 -8.21 -17.52 10.98
C LEU A 146 -6.90 -17.19 11.72
N PRO A 147 -5.85 -16.77 10.98
CA PRO A 147 -4.66 -16.23 11.61
C PRO A 147 -5.01 -14.99 12.46
N PRO A 148 -4.31 -14.77 13.58
CA PRO A 148 -4.54 -13.59 14.42
C PRO A 148 -4.19 -12.31 13.65
N LEU A 149 -4.95 -11.26 13.96
CA LEU A 149 -4.71 -9.90 13.50
C LEU A 149 -3.83 -9.15 14.52
N TYR A 150 -2.59 -8.85 14.17
CA TYR A 150 -1.58 -8.07 14.90
C TYR A 150 -1.59 -6.55 14.64
N THR A 151 -2.02 -5.77 15.62
CA THR A 151 -1.79 -4.32 15.60
C THR A 151 -0.45 -3.99 16.24
N PHE A 152 0.52 -3.53 15.45
CA PHE A 152 1.85 -3.15 15.93
C PHE A 152 1.86 -1.73 16.49
N LYS A 153 2.47 -1.57 17.67
CA LYS A 153 2.85 -0.29 18.27
C LYS A 153 4.29 0.09 17.95
N LYS A 154 5.14 -0.93 17.78
CA LYS A 154 6.56 -0.81 17.42
C LYS A 154 6.93 -2.01 16.57
N ILE A 155 7.57 -1.76 15.43
CA ILE A 155 8.06 -2.81 14.54
C ILE A 155 9.58 -2.85 14.65
N VAL A 156 10.12 -4.04 14.90
CA VAL A 156 11.56 -4.32 14.81
C VAL A 156 11.74 -5.36 13.71
N LEU A 157 12.65 -5.08 12.77
CA LEU A 157 12.98 -6.05 11.72
C LEU A 157 14.09 -7.00 12.17
N SER A 158 13.92 -8.28 11.87
CA SER A 158 14.93 -9.31 12.09
C SER A 158 16.05 -9.20 11.06
N GLN A 159 17.25 -8.88 11.54
CA GLN A 159 18.45 -8.81 10.69
C GLN A 159 18.81 -10.16 10.08
N GLU A 160 18.52 -11.26 10.76
CA GLU A 160 18.72 -12.61 10.25
C GLU A 160 17.80 -12.89 9.06
N LYS A 161 16.49 -12.61 9.18
CA LYS A 161 15.52 -12.78 8.10
C LYS A 161 15.85 -11.87 6.91
N LEU A 162 16.26 -10.63 7.17
CA LEU A 162 16.70 -9.69 6.13
C LEU A 162 17.99 -10.14 5.42
N ALA A 163 18.94 -10.74 6.14
CA ALA A 163 20.19 -11.25 5.56
C ALA A 163 19.96 -12.51 4.71
N ALA A 164 18.94 -13.31 5.03
CA ALA A 164 18.58 -14.50 4.28
C ALA A 164 17.96 -14.22 2.90
N VAL A 165 17.40 -13.02 2.70
CA VAL A 165 16.77 -12.62 1.43
C VAL A 165 17.62 -11.55 0.72
N PRO A 166 18.04 -11.75 -0.54
CA PRO A 166 18.77 -10.75 -1.31
C PRO A 166 18.00 -9.42 -1.41
N LEU A 167 18.71 -8.29 -1.32
CA LEU A 167 18.10 -6.96 -1.25
C LEU A 167 17.12 -6.69 -2.41
N GLU A 168 17.47 -7.11 -3.61
CA GLU A 168 16.69 -6.96 -4.83
C GLU A 168 15.28 -7.59 -4.75
N LYS A 169 15.10 -8.62 -3.91
CA LYS A 169 13.81 -9.29 -3.70
C LYS A 169 12.97 -8.67 -2.57
N ARG A 170 13.55 -7.76 -1.80
CA ARG A 170 12.94 -7.11 -0.62
C ARG A 170 12.98 -5.59 -0.72
N LEU A 171 12.88 -5.06 -1.94
CA LEU A 171 12.81 -3.62 -2.21
C LEU A 171 11.41 -3.06 -1.95
N ILE A 172 10.38 -3.85 -2.23
CA ILE A 172 8.98 -3.57 -1.94
C ILE A 172 8.39 -4.88 -1.45
N TRP A 173 7.71 -4.88 -0.32
CA TRP A 173 6.97 -6.05 0.12
C TRP A 173 5.75 -5.65 0.92
N ASN A 174 4.73 -6.48 0.81
CA ASN A 174 3.53 -6.41 1.59
C ASN A 174 3.63 -7.49 2.67
N ASP A 175 4.43 -7.21 3.68
CA ASP A 175 4.27 -7.90 4.95
C ASP A 175 4.28 -6.88 6.04
N ILE A 176 3.08 -6.61 6.51
CA ILE A 176 2.87 -6.57 7.92
C ILE A 176 1.60 -7.37 8.07
N HIS A 177 1.67 -8.51 8.77
CA HIS A 177 0.59 -9.46 9.04
C HIS A 177 -0.74 -8.85 9.48
N THR A 178 -0.90 -7.52 9.54
CA THR A 178 -2.14 -6.79 9.84
C THR A 178 -2.13 -5.27 9.75
N THR A 179 -1.02 -4.63 9.39
CA THR A 179 -1.10 -3.18 9.12
C THR A 179 -1.40 -3.02 7.64
N ASN A 180 -2.36 -2.16 7.30
CA ASN A 180 -2.76 -1.85 5.92
C ASN A 180 -1.68 -1.05 5.18
N CYS A 181 -0.44 -1.51 5.17
CA CYS A 181 0.71 -0.66 4.91
C CYS A 181 1.77 -1.40 4.11
N LEU A 182 2.34 -0.71 3.13
CA LEU A 182 3.33 -1.25 2.21
C LEU A 182 4.72 -0.84 2.70
N ALA A 183 5.65 -1.77 2.79
CA ALA A 183 7.03 -1.46 3.16
C ALA A 183 7.91 -1.34 1.91
N VAL A 184 8.79 -0.33 1.90
CA VAL A 184 9.69 -0.01 0.80
C VAL A 184 11.10 0.29 1.30
N HIS A 185 12.09 -0.17 0.56
CA HIS A 185 13.48 0.19 0.78
C HIS A 185 13.72 1.67 0.46
N LYS A 186 14.71 2.28 1.11
CA LYS A 186 15.14 3.67 0.89
C LYS A 186 15.33 4.00 -0.58
N SER A 187 15.92 3.10 -1.37
CA SER A 187 16.12 3.33 -2.81
C SER A 187 14.81 3.47 -3.58
N VAL A 188 13.76 2.76 -3.18
CA VAL A 188 12.43 2.86 -3.79
C VAL A 188 11.73 4.13 -3.33
N LYS A 189 11.81 4.46 -2.04
CA LYS A 189 11.34 5.74 -1.49
C LYS A 189 11.93 6.91 -2.28
N GLU A 190 13.23 6.91 -2.52
CA GLU A 190 13.91 7.97 -3.27
C GLU A 190 13.46 8.06 -4.74
N ILE A 191 13.04 6.95 -5.35
CA ILE A 191 12.40 6.96 -6.67
C ILE A 191 11.03 7.62 -6.57
N MET A 192 10.20 7.19 -5.62
CA MET A 192 8.83 7.69 -5.45
C MET A 192 8.81 9.19 -5.13
N GLU A 193 9.72 9.69 -4.28
CA GLU A 193 9.80 11.10 -3.88
C GLU A 193 10.08 12.04 -5.06
N LYS A 194 10.80 11.58 -6.10
CA LYS A 194 11.03 12.38 -7.32
C LYS A 194 9.73 12.73 -8.06
N TYR A 195 8.67 11.95 -7.84
CA TYR A 195 7.36 12.14 -8.46
C TYR A 195 6.37 12.89 -7.57
N GLN A 196 6.82 13.49 -6.47
CA GLN A 196 5.99 14.31 -5.57
C GLN A 196 4.70 13.58 -5.14
N PRO A 197 4.80 12.50 -4.35
CA PRO A 197 3.65 11.66 -4.04
C PRO A 197 2.77 12.32 -2.96
N LEU A 198 1.93 13.27 -3.38
CA LEU A 198 1.11 14.11 -2.50
C LEU A 198 0.12 13.32 -1.64
N ASP A 199 -0.32 12.14 -2.11
CA ASP A 199 -1.21 11.25 -1.37
C ASP A 199 -0.49 10.38 -0.33
N CYS A 200 0.85 10.39 -0.25
CA CYS A 200 1.54 9.49 0.68
C CYS A 200 2.57 10.15 1.60
N ARG A 201 2.89 9.43 2.67
CA ARG A 201 4.00 9.70 3.59
C ARG A 201 4.84 8.44 3.74
N PHE A 202 6.11 8.67 4.04
CA PHE A 202 7.09 7.63 4.34
C PHE A 202 7.55 7.82 5.76
N THR A 203 7.32 6.83 6.60
CA THR A 203 7.84 6.79 7.97
C THR A 203 8.85 5.67 8.05
N ARG A 204 9.97 5.87 8.74
CA ARG A 204 10.89 4.75 8.99
C ARG A 204 10.16 3.65 9.73
N ILE A 205 10.44 2.40 9.39
CA ILE A 205 9.67 1.29 9.95
C ILE A 205 9.79 1.18 11.48
N GLU A 206 10.93 1.59 12.05
CA GLU A 206 11.15 1.62 13.50
C GLU A 206 10.42 2.77 14.20
N GLU A 207 10.09 3.82 13.46
CA GLU A 207 9.36 4.99 13.94
C GLU A 207 7.84 4.81 13.77
N TYR A 208 7.40 3.70 13.17
CA TYR A 208 5.98 3.42 13.00
C TYR A 208 5.25 3.35 14.34
N GLN A 209 4.08 4.00 14.39
CA GLN A 209 3.14 3.92 15.52
C GLN A 209 1.73 3.58 15.03
N GLU A 210 0.97 2.92 15.91
CA GLU A 210 -0.46 2.61 15.71
C GLU A 210 -1.24 3.91 15.43
N ASN A 211 -2.01 3.95 14.32
CA ASN A 211 -2.83 5.07 13.83
C ASN A 211 -2.13 6.18 13.02
N MET A 212 -0.85 6.01 12.67
CA MET A 212 -0.20 6.91 11.71
C MET A 212 -0.95 6.95 10.38
N GLY A 213 -1.40 8.14 9.98
CA GLY A 213 -2.19 8.36 8.76
C GLY A 213 -3.72 8.30 8.96
N THR A 214 -4.21 8.30 10.21
CA THR A 214 -5.63 8.53 10.51
C THR A 214 -5.92 10.01 10.80
N ARG A 215 -7.16 10.45 10.61
CA ARG A 215 -7.62 11.84 10.81
C ARG A 215 -7.45 12.37 12.26
N ALA A 216 -7.10 11.49 13.21
CA ALA A 216 -6.96 11.81 14.63
C ALA A 216 -5.63 12.47 15.04
N GLU A 217 -4.62 12.50 14.15
CA GLU A 217 -3.30 13.07 14.43
C GLU A 217 -3.08 14.44 13.80
N TYR A 218 -4.11 15.03 13.17
CA TYR A 218 -3.94 16.23 12.33
C TYR A 218 -4.90 17.34 12.69
N ASP A 219 -4.37 18.56 12.83
CA ASP A 219 -5.19 19.76 12.85
C ASP A 219 -5.88 19.97 11.50
N ALA A 220 -6.78 20.95 11.43
CA ALA A 220 -7.53 21.26 10.21
C ALA A 220 -6.63 21.60 9.00
N ASP A 221 -5.35 21.90 9.24
CA ASP A 221 -4.36 22.28 8.25
C ASP A 221 -3.41 21.12 7.87
N GLY A 222 -3.64 19.91 8.40
CA GLY A 222 -2.87 18.71 8.05
C GLY A 222 -1.50 18.60 8.74
N ASN A 223 -1.24 19.42 9.76
CA ASN A 223 -0.04 19.36 10.60
C ASN A 223 -0.24 18.38 11.75
N LEU A 224 0.85 17.73 12.17
CA LEU A 224 0.82 16.80 13.30
C LEU A 224 0.44 17.54 14.60
N ILE A 225 -0.58 17.08 15.33
CA ILE A 225 -0.95 17.61 16.66
C ILE A 225 0.00 17.06 17.73
#